data_AF-A0A2D9HSW5-F1
#
_entry.id   AF-A0A2D9HSW5-F1
#
_cell.length_a   1.000
_cell.length_b   1.000
_cell.length_c   1.000
_cell.angle_alpha   90.00
_cell.angle_beta   90.00
_cell.angle_gamma   90.00
#
_symmetry.space_group_name_H-M   'P 1'
#
loop_
_entity.id
_entity.type
_entity.pdbx_description
1 polymer ?
#
loop_
_entity_poly.entity_id
_entity_poly.type
_entity_poly.pdbx_seq_one_letter_code
_entity_poly.pdbx_strand_id
1 'polypeptide(L)'
;MQHKNTEDFVESLSESLKDELTMPSDYHVVDDVSPAVVLNPRSTNHISESLKKASEYDLKVCPIGGATRLSIGNKPTQYDLALTLNNLDKIIDYKPSDLSITVQAGITLGELQKQLQKNNQFLPISAPLAEKSTIGGILAIGTSGSLTWLNGTLRDSVTGMKVVQPDGVIGKSGGQVMKNVSGYEMSKLHIGSLGTIGVISEVSLKVMPKPANETSIIATFASQSEAFDASMSIFYSKINKLCLSYI
;
A
#
# COMPACT_ATOMS: atom_id res chain seq x y z
N MET A 1 21.23 26.49 0.64
CA MET A 1 20.76 26.08 1.98
C MET A 1 20.32 24.61 1.99
N GLN A 2 19.53 24.12 1.02
CA GLN A 2 19.05 22.72 0.98
C GLN A 2 20.15 21.64 1.07
N HIS A 3 21.24 21.72 0.30
CA HIS A 3 22.30 20.69 0.36
C HIS A 3 22.96 20.53 1.73
N LYS A 4 23.06 21.62 2.52
CA LYS A 4 23.70 21.57 3.83
C LYS A 4 22.88 20.76 4.84
N ASN A 5 21.55 20.88 4.81
CA ASN A 5 20.68 20.13 5.71
C ASN A 5 20.67 18.62 5.40
N THR A 6 20.82 18.23 4.13
CA THR A 6 20.87 16.81 3.74
C THR A 6 22.18 16.15 4.15
N GLU A 7 23.32 16.84 4.00
CA GLU A 7 24.63 16.35 4.46
C GLU A 7 24.66 16.17 5.98
N ASP A 8 24.24 17.21 6.72
CA ASP A 8 24.15 17.17 8.19
C ASP A 8 23.19 16.05 8.67
N PHE A 9 22.08 15.83 7.93
CA PHE A 9 21.16 14.72 8.19
C PHE A 9 21.86 13.37 8.05
N VAL A 10 22.55 13.11 6.93
CA VAL A 10 23.26 11.85 6.67
C VAL A 10 24.31 11.57 7.75
N GLU A 11 25.05 12.58 8.17
CA GLU A 11 26.05 12.45 9.24
C GLU A 11 25.41 12.11 10.59
N SER A 12 24.21 12.62 10.87
CA SER A 12 23.48 12.43 12.12
C SER A 12 22.82 11.06 12.29
N LEU A 13 22.74 10.26 11.22
CA LEU A 13 22.11 8.93 11.24
C LEU A 13 22.92 7.94 12.08
N SER A 14 22.21 7.00 12.72
CA SER A 14 22.84 5.83 13.36
C SER A 14 23.59 4.99 12.33
N GLU A 15 24.58 4.22 12.79
CA GLU A 15 25.35 3.31 11.91
C GLU A 15 24.43 2.33 11.16
N SER A 16 23.41 1.80 11.83
CA SER A 16 22.42 0.90 11.21
C SER A 16 21.61 1.55 10.09
N LEU A 17 21.31 2.85 10.18
CA LEU A 17 20.61 3.57 9.11
C LEU A 17 21.55 4.00 7.99
N LYS A 18 22.82 4.26 8.30
CA LYS A 18 23.85 4.57 7.29
C LYS A 18 24.06 3.41 6.31
N ASP A 19 23.96 2.17 6.79
CA ASP A 19 24.00 0.96 5.96
C ASP A 19 22.79 0.81 5.01
N GLU A 20 21.74 1.61 5.20
CA GLU A 20 20.51 1.59 4.41
C GLU A 20 20.43 2.73 3.40
N LEU A 21 21.45 3.60 3.36
CA LEU A 21 21.57 4.69 2.39
C LEU A 21 21.94 4.15 1.01
N THR A 22 21.27 4.67 -0.01
CA THR A 22 21.61 4.41 -1.41
C THR A 22 21.58 5.69 -2.23
N MET A 23 22.24 5.68 -3.38
CA MET A 23 22.15 6.79 -4.33
C MET A 23 20.78 6.80 -5.01
N PRO A 24 20.20 7.99 -5.26
CA PRO A 24 19.03 8.14 -6.10
C PRO A 24 19.22 7.50 -7.49
N SER A 25 18.11 7.06 -8.07
CA SER A 25 18.02 6.50 -9.42
C SER A 25 16.66 6.82 -10.03
N ASP A 26 16.46 6.53 -11.31
CA ASP A 26 15.18 6.74 -12.01
C ASP A 26 13.98 6.10 -11.30
N TYR A 27 14.21 5.06 -10.49
CA TYR A 27 13.20 4.41 -9.66
C TYR A 27 12.54 5.35 -8.65
N HIS A 28 13.28 6.37 -8.21
CA HIS A 28 12.88 7.26 -7.11
C HIS A 28 12.31 8.59 -7.60
N VAL A 29 12.27 8.83 -8.92
CA VAL A 29 11.85 10.10 -9.51
C VAL A 29 10.33 10.22 -9.46
N VAL A 30 9.83 11.34 -8.91
CA VAL A 30 8.40 11.66 -8.83
C VAL A 30 8.14 12.91 -9.67
N ASP A 31 7.41 12.76 -10.78
CA ASP A 31 7.08 13.85 -11.71
C ASP A 31 8.28 14.75 -12.08
N ASP A 32 9.38 14.11 -12.52
CA ASP A 32 10.66 14.74 -12.88
C ASP A 32 11.44 15.38 -11.72
N VAL A 33 11.06 15.08 -10.46
CA VAL A 33 11.79 15.52 -9.27
C VAL A 33 12.50 14.34 -8.64
N SER A 34 13.82 14.44 -8.52
CA SER A 34 14.66 13.44 -7.87
C SER A 34 14.90 13.77 -6.39
N PRO A 35 14.97 12.77 -5.50
CA PRO A 35 15.39 12.99 -4.12
C PRO A 35 16.88 13.34 -4.05
N ALA A 36 17.29 14.00 -2.97
CA ALA A 36 18.71 14.19 -2.67
C ALA A 36 19.35 12.92 -2.09
N VAL A 37 18.59 12.15 -1.30
CA VAL A 37 19.06 10.92 -0.65
C VAL A 37 17.96 9.85 -0.60
N VAL A 38 18.34 8.58 -0.57
CA VAL A 38 17.42 7.45 -0.44
C VAL A 38 17.77 6.66 0.82
N LEU A 39 16.77 6.33 1.64
CA LEU A 39 16.87 5.37 2.74
C LEU A 39 15.99 4.16 2.47
N ASN A 40 16.51 2.97 2.79
CA ASN A 40 15.85 1.69 2.57
C ASN A 40 15.60 0.96 3.91
N PRO A 41 14.73 1.50 4.78
CA PRO A 41 14.48 0.97 6.12
C PRO A 41 14.14 -0.52 6.11
N ARG A 42 14.70 -1.27 7.05
CA ARG A 42 14.42 -2.72 7.21
C ARG A 42 13.42 -3.03 8.34
N SER A 43 12.97 -2.01 9.07
CA SER A 43 12.03 -2.17 10.19
C SER A 43 11.17 -0.94 10.43
N THR A 44 10.04 -1.11 11.12
CA THR A 44 9.21 0.01 11.59
C THR A 44 10.01 1.00 12.45
N ASN A 45 10.97 0.52 13.24
CA ASN A 45 11.80 1.39 14.07
C ASN A 45 12.77 2.23 13.22
N HIS A 46 13.31 1.67 12.14
CA HIS A 46 14.15 2.43 11.21
C HIS A 46 13.34 3.53 10.50
N ILE A 47 12.09 3.26 10.14
CA ILE A 47 11.16 4.29 9.62
C ILE A 47 10.97 5.39 10.66
N SER A 48 10.69 5.03 11.92
CA SER A 48 10.51 5.98 13.03
C SER A 48 11.71 6.89 13.23
N GLU A 49 12.91 6.32 13.32
CA GLU A 49 14.14 7.08 13.49
C GLU A 49 14.43 7.98 12.27
N SER A 50 14.25 7.44 11.05
CA SER A 50 14.45 8.20 9.80
C SER A 50 13.52 9.41 9.71
N LEU A 51 12.23 9.24 10.01
CA LEU A 51 11.25 10.33 9.95
C LEU A 51 11.52 11.38 11.03
N LYS A 52 11.78 10.95 12.26
CA LYS A 52 12.14 11.85 13.35
C LYS A 52 13.35 12.71 12.99
N LYS A 53 14.42 12.08 12.48
CA LYS A 53 15.61 12.79 12.00
C LYS A 53 15.30 13.71 10.83
N ALA A 54 14.56 13.25 9.82
CA ALA A 54 14.17 14.10 8.71
C ALA A 54 13.40 15.34 9.18
N SER A 55 12.53 15.20 10.19
CA SER A 55 11.82 16.33 10.79
C SER A 55 12.73 17.30 11.55
N GLU A 56 13.79 16.82 12.22
CA GLU A 56 14.78 17.67 12.92
C GLU A 56 15.54 18.58 11.93
N TYR A 57 15.73 18.14 10.69
CA TYR A 57 16.45 18.86 9.62
C TYR A 57 15.54 19.52 8.57
N ASP A 58 14.22 19.52 8.80
CA ASP A 58 13.18 20.03 7.89
C ASP A 58 13.22 19.43 6.47
N LEU A 59 13.55 18.14 6.37
CA LEU A 59 13.56 17.40 5.11
C LEU A 59 12.14 16.95 4.72
N LYS A 60 11.81 17.09 3.44
CA LYS A 60 10.57 16.57 2.85
C LYS A 60 10.77 15.15 2.36
N VAL A 61 9.94 14.26 2.88
CA VAL A 61 10.07 12.81 2.69
C VAL A 61 8.94 12.31 1.79
N CYS A 62 9.29 11.52 0.77
CA CYS A 62 8.32 10.77 -0.01
C CYS A 62 8.49 9.27 0.26
N PRO A 63 7.48 8.57 0.81
CA PRO A 63 7.52 7.12 0.92
C PRO A 63 7.36 6.47 -0.46
N ILE A 64 8.24 5.54 -0.78
CA ILE A 64 8.23 4.80 -2.04
C ILE A 64 8.06 3.31 -1.74
N GLY A 65 7.08 2.70 -2.40
CA GLY A 65 6.90 1.24 -2.44
C GLY A 65 7.33 0.73 -3.82
N GLY A 66 6.41 0.08 -4.52
CA GLY A 66 6.68 -0.49 -5.85
C GLY A 66 7.00 0.48 -7.00
N ALA A 67 6.97 1.79 -6.76
CA ALA A 67 7.13 2.85 -7.77
C ALA A 67 6.23 2.72 -9.01
N THR A 68 5.08 2.05 -8.91
CA THR A 68 4.22 1.74 -10.08
C THR A 68 3.28 2.87 -10.48
N ARG A 69 3.09 3.87 -9.62
CA ARG A 69 2.05 4.91 -9.73
C ARG A 69 2.52 6.23 -9.10
N LEU A 70 3.76 6.63 -9.38
CA LEU A 70 4.37 7.84 -8.80
C LEU A 70 3.76 9.14 -9.32
N SER A 71 3.12 9.12 -10.49
CA SER A 71 2.47 10.28 -11.11
C SER A 71 1.03 10.53 -10.63
N ILE A 72 0.56 9.79 -9.61
CA ILE A 72 -0.75 10.03 -9.00
C ILE A 72 -0.59 11.01 -7.84
N GLY A 73 -1.22 12.18 -7.96
CA GLY A 73 -1.21 13.21 -6.94
C GLY A 73 -0.68 14.54 -7.48
N ASN A 74 -0.19 15.38 -6.58
CA ASN A 74 0.46 16.63 -6.94
C ASN A 74 1.97 16.43 -7.03
N LYS A 75 2.59 17.05 -8.03
CA LYS A 75 4.05 17.15 -8.13
C LYS A 75 4.64 17.74 -6.84
N PRO A 76 5.65 17.09 -6.22
CA PRO A 76 6.26 17.61 -5.01
C PRO A 76 7.00 18.92 -5.31
N THR A 77 6.77 19.94 -4.47
CA THR A 77 7.53 21.20 -4.54
C THR A 77 8.95 21.06 -3.99
N GLN A 78 9.15 20.09 -3.10
CA GLN A 78 10.42 19.75 -2.49
C GLN A 78 10.43 18.25 -2.18
N TYR A 79 11.56 17.61 -2.41
CA TYR A 79 11.73 16.17 -2.26
C TYR A 79 13.18 15.88 -1.90
N ASP A 80 13.45 15.77 -0.59
CA ASP A 80 14.83 15.63 -0.10
C ASP A 80 15.18 14.17 0.15
N LEU A 81 14.24 13.41 0.72
CA LEU A 81 14.45 12.02 1.12
C LEU A 81 13.41 11.09 0.48
N ALA A 82 13.87 10.11 -0.29
CA ALA A 82 13.05 8.95 -0.64
C ALA A 82 13.15 7.90 0.45
N LEU A 83 12.00 7.47 0.98
CA LEU A 83 11.94 6.41 1.98
C LEU A 83 11.37 5.14 1.37
N THR A 84 12.24 4.25 0.92
CA THR A 84 11.89 3.04 0.16
C THR A 84 11.54 1.89 1.10
N LEU A 85 10.30 1.40 1.01
CA LEU A 85 9.74 0.41 1.93
C LEU A 85 9.91 -1.03 1.46
N ASN A 86 10.57 -1.27 0.32
CA ASN A 86 10.66 -2.59 -0.31
C ASN A 86 11.35 -3.65 0.56
N ASN A 87 12.20 -3.23 1.50
CA ASN A 87 12.85 -4.14 2.48
C ASN A 87 11.91 -4.57 3.63
N LEU A 88 10.74 -3.96 3.75
CA LEU A 88 9.68 -4.36 4.68
C LEU A 88 8.68 -5.28 3.97
N ASP A 89 9.10 -6.49 3.60
CA ASP A 89 8.34 -7.43 2.76
C ASP A 89 7.86 -8.71 3.48
N LYS A 90 7.98 -8.76 4.82
CA LYS A 90 7.70 -9.98 5.59
C LYS A 90 6.21 -10.14 5.92
N ILE A 91 5.78 -11.40 5.98
CA ILE A 91 4.56 -11.79 6.69
C ILE A 91 4.89 -11.81 8.19
N ILE A 92 4.19 -10.98 8.97
CA ILE A 92 4.41 -10.84 10.41
C ILE A 92 3.62 -11.89 11.19
N ASP A 93 2.37 -12.12 10.80
CA ASP A 93 1.50 -13.13 11.38
C ASP A 93 0.49 -13.61 10.34
N TYR A 94 0.19 -14.90 10.30
CA TYR A 94 -0.79 -15.45 9.37
C TYR A 94 -1.55 -16.60 10.03
N LYS A 95 -2.88 -16.43 10.09
CA LYS A 95 -3.81 -17.42 10.64
C LYS A 95 -4.80 -17.81 9.55
N PRO A 96 -4.51 -18.85 8.76
CA PRO A 96 -5.39 -19.29 7.68
C PRO A 96 -6.80 -19.63 8.16
N SER A 97 -6.94 -20.24 9.35
CA SER A 97 -8.23 -20.57 9.97
C SER A 97 -9.10 -19.34 10.22
N ASP A 98 -8.47 -18.22 10.54
CA ASP A 98 -9.12 -16.98 10.95
C ASP A 98 -9.32 -16.03 9.76
N LEU A 99 -8.88 -16.44 8.56
CA LEU A 99 -8.89 -15.63 7.35
C LEU A 99 -8.25 -14.26 7.56
N SER A 100 -7.17 -14.22 8.33
CA SER A 100 -6.48 -12.99 8.74
C SER A 100 -4.97 -13.11 8.57
N ILE A 101 -4.38 -12.06 8.01
CA ILE A 101 -2.93 -11.95 7.80
C ILE A 101 -2.44 -10.55 8.16
N THR A 102 -1.28 -10.46 8.79
CA THR A 102 -0.55 -9.21 9.02
C THR A 102 0.75 -9.26 8.24
N VAL A 103 0.98 -8.26 7.40
CA VAL A 103 2.15 -8.16 6.54
C VAL A 103 2.81 -6.80 6.69
N GLN A 104 4.07 -6.73 6.36
CA GLN A 104 4.75 -5.47 6.17
C GLN A 104 4.33 -4.81 4.85
N ALA A 105 4.34 -3.48 4.82
CA ALA A 105 3.77 -2.67 3.74
C ALA A 105 4.53 -2.79 2.41
N GLY A 106 5.79 -3.21 2.43
CA GLY A 106 6.65 -3.40 1.26
C GLY A 106 6.42 -4.72 0.52
N ILE A 107 5.66 -5.67 1.06
CA ILE A 107 5.36 -6.92 0.35
C ILE A 107 4.57 -6.61 -0.93
N THR A 108 4.90 -7.27 -2.03
CA THR A 108 4.19 -7.11 -3.30
C THR A 108 2.87 -7.87 -3.27
N LEU A 109 1.88 -7.40 -4.02
CA LEU A 109 0.60 -8.09 -4.17
C LEU A 109 0.80 -9.49 -4.76
N GLY A 110 1.67 -9.63 -5.76
CA GLY A 110 1.98 -10.90 -6.40
C GLY A 110 2.56 -11.92 -5.41
N GLU A 111 3.54 -11.51 -4.60
CA GLU A 111 4.13 -12.39 -3.59
C GLU A 111 3.12 -12.78 -2.52
N LEU A 112 2.32 -11.82 -2.01
CA LEU A 112 1.29 -12.11 -1.03
C LEU A 112 0.25 -13.11 -1.58
N GLN A 113 -0.21 -12.95 -2.82
CA GLN A 113 -1.15 -13.89 -3.44
C GLN A 113 -0.55 -15.29 -3.58
N LYS A 114 0.74 -15.43 -3.93
CA LYS A 114 1.43 -16.72 -3.99
C LYS A 114 1.46 -17.41 -2.62
N GLN A 115 1.67 -16.67 -1.54
CA GLN A 115 1.68 -17.22 -0.18
C GLN A 115 0.28 -17.67 0.26
N LEU A 116 -0.75 -16.88 -0.03
CA LEU A 116 -2.15 -17.22 0.30
C LEU A 116 -2.65 -18.43 -0.48
N GLN A 117 -2.24 -18.57 -1.75
CA GLN A 117 -2.62 -19.70 -2.59
C GLN A 117 -2.24 -21.06 -1.99
N LYS A 118 -1.16 -21.14 -1.20
CA LYS A 118 -0.74 -22.37 -0.51
C LYS A 118 -1.82 -22.92 0.44
N ASN A 119 -2.73 -22.06 0.91
CA ASN A 119 -3.85 -22.41 1.78
C ASN A 119 -5.21 -22.33 1.07
N ASN A 120 -5.23 -22.32 -0.27
CA ASN A 120 -6.42 -22.09 -1.09
C ASN A 120 -7.16 -20.79 -0.73
N GLN A 121 -6.41 -19.75 -0.41
CA GLN A 121 -6.91 -18.42 -0.07
C GLN A 121 -6.40 -17.38 -1.07
N PHE A 122 -7.01 -16.21 -1.07
CA PHE A 122 -6.59 -15.05 -1.83
C PHE A 122 -6.96 -13.76 -1.09
N LEU A 123 -6.24 -12.68 -1.41
CA LEU A 123 -6.60 -11.34 -1.00
C LEU A 123 -7.51 -10.74 -2.08
N PRO A 124 -8.72 -10.26 -1.78
CA PRO A 124 -9.65 -9.74 -2.78
C PRO A 124 -9.31 -8.30 -3.21
N ILE A 125 -8.03 -8.03 -3.43
CA ILE A 125 -7.49 -6.75 -3.89
C ILE A 125 -6.86 -6.98 -5.27
N SER A 126 -7.19 -6.10 -6.20
CA SER A 126 -6.61 -6.07 -7.54
C SER A 126 -5.92 -4.73 -7.79
N ALA A 127 -4.71 -4.79 -8.34
CA ALA A 127 -3.93 -3.64 -8.74
C ALA A 127 -3.09 -3.99 -9.98
N PRO A 128 -2.84 -3.04 -10.89
CA PRO A 128 -1.94 -3.26 -12.01
C PRO A 128 -0.52 -3.57 -11.52
N LEU A 129 0.23 -4.32 -12.34
CA LEU A 129 1.62 -4.70 -12.05
C LEU A 129 1.77 -5.37 -10.68
N ALA A 130 0.94 -6.38 -10.37
CA ALA A 130 0.86 -7.01 -9.04
C ALA A 130 2.23 -7.49 -8.50
N GLU A 131 3.14 -7.95 -9.38
CA GLU A 131 4.49 -8.38 -9.00
C GLU A 131 5.41 -7.24 -8.53
N LYS A 132 5.05 -5.98 -8.84
CA LYS A 132 5.80 -4.77 -8.43
C LYS A 132 5.03 -3.95 -7.40
N SER A 133 3.71 -3.87 -7.52
CA SER A 133 2.86 -3.05 -6.64
C SER A 133 2.86 -3.60 -5.21
N THR A 134 3.33 -2.78 -4.27
CA THR A 134 3.37 -3.12 -2.84
C THR A 134 2.02 -2.86 -2.17
N ILE A 135 1.72 -3.61 -1.10
CA ILE A 135 0.46 -3.45 -0.35
C ILE A 135 0.32 -2.04 0.23
N GLY A 136 1.39 -1.48 0.80
CA GLY A 136 1.42 -0.10 1.29
C GLY A 136 1.11 0.91 0.21
N GLY A 137 1.72 0.75 -0.99
CA GLY A 137 1.47 1.65 -2.12
C GLY A 137 0.05 1.55 -2.65
N ILE A 138 -0.51 0.34 -2.76
CA ILE A 138 -1.91 0.13 -3.15
C ILE A 138 -2.86 0.86 -2.20
N LEU A 139 -2.63 0.73 -0.90
CA LEU A 139 -3.48 1.35 0.13
C LEU A 139 -3.30 2.86 0.19
N ALA A 140 -2.07 3.37 0.11
CA ALA A 140 -1.79 4.80 0.07
C ALA A 140 -2.48 5.48 -1.11
N ILE A 141 -2.50 4.84 -2.29
CA ILE A 141 -3.21 5.35 -3.47
C ILE A 141 -4.73 5.24 -3.32
N GLY A 142 -5.23 4.20 -2.64
CA GLY A 142 -6.66 4.04 -2.36
C GLY A 142 -7.51 3.69 -3.59
N THR A 143 -6.90 3.33 -4.72
CA THR A 143 -7.63 2.90 -5.92
C THR A 143 -8.03 1.44 -5.80
N SER A 144 -9.34 1.19 -5.73
CA SER A 144 -9.87 -0.16 -5.64
C SER A 144 -9.98 -0.78 -7.05
N GLY A 145 -9.55 -2.03 -7.19
CA GLY A 145 -9.61 -2.77 -8.45
C GLY A 145 -10.97 -3.43 -8.72
N SER A 146 -11.05 -4.24 -9.77
CA SER A 146 -12.30 -4.83 -10.25
C SER A 146 -12.93 -5.92 -9.35
N LEU A 147 -12.25 -6.34 -8.29
CA LEU A 147 -12.70 -7.37 -7.34
C LEU A 147 -13.64 -6.84 -6.25
N THR A 148 -13.97 -5.54 -6.27
CA THR A 148 -14.73 -4.89 -5.19
C THR A 148 -16.18 -5.31 -5.10
N TRP A 149 -16.76 -5.79 -6.20
CA TRP A 149 -18.20 -6.06 -6.30
C TRP A 149 -18.71 -7.02 -5.24
N LEU A 150 -18.00 -8.14 -5.03
CA LEU A 150 -18.37 -9.11 -4.00
C LEU A 150 -17.67 -8.85 -2.66
N ASN A 151 -16.51 -8.20 -2.68
CA ASN A 151 -15.58 -8.22 -1.57
C ASN A 151 -15.44 -6.87 -0.85
N GLY A 152 -16.12 -5.83 -1.32
CA GLY A 152 -15.98 -4.48 -0.80
C GLY A 152 -14.71 -3.77 -1.29
N THR A 153 -14.45 -2.60 -0.72
CA THR A 153 -13.33 -1.74 -1.08
C THR A 153 -12.02 -2.16 -0.39
N LEU A 154 -10.92 -1.51 -0.74
CA LEU A 154 -9.66 -1.64 0.02
C LEU A 154 -9.86 -1.38 1.53
N ARG A 155 -10.74 -0.45 1.90
CA ARG A 155 -11.03 -0.11 3.30
C ARG A 155 -11.73 -1.23 4.05
N ASP A 156 -12.50 -2.06 3.35
CA ASP A 156 -13.20 -3.21 3.94
C ASP A 156 -12.28 -4.42 4.12
N SER A 157 -11.18 -4.46 3.36
CA SER A 157 -10.15 -5.51 3.47
C SER A 157 -9.19 -5.26 4.63
N VAL A 158 -9.01 -4.01 5.07
CA VAL A 158 -8.07 -3.65 6.14
C VAL A 158 -8.76 -3.74 7.51
N THR A 159 -8.17 -4.54 8.40
CA THR A 159 -8.62 -4.69 9.80
C THR A 159 -7.72 -3.96 10.79
N GLY A 160 -6.49 -3.63 10.39
CA GLY A 160 -5.58 -2.83 11.20
C GLY A 160 -4.38 -2.31 10.43
N MET A 161 -3.73 -1.29 10.97
CA MET A 161 -2.49 -0.73 10.43
C MET A 161 -1.55 -0.28 11.53
N LYS A 162 -0.25 -0.36 11.24
CA LYS A 162 0.81 0.37 11.94
C LYS A 162 1.34 1.44 11.01
N VAL A 163 1.36 2.68 11.49
CA VAL A 163 1.77 3.85 10.72
C VAL A 163 2.76 4.65 11.54
N VAL A 164 3.77 5.19 10.88
CA VAL A 164 4.77 6.05 11.49
C VAL A 164 4.50 7.49 11.06
N GLN A 165 4.36 8.38 12.03
CA GLN A 165 4.14 9.81 11.83
C GLN A 165 5.46 10.54 11.55
N PRO A 166 5.41 11.79 11.01
CA PRO A 166 6.61 12.57 10.71
C PRO A 166 7.53 12.82 11.91
N ASP A 167 6.99 12.88 13.12
CA ASP A 167 7.76 13.01 14.37
C ASP A 167 8.38 11.69 14.86
N GLY A 168 8.20 10.61 14.09
CA GLY A 168 8.65 9.25 14.41
C GLY A 168 7.71 8.49 15.32
N VAL A 169 6.58 9.04 15.76
CA VAL A 169 5.64 8.31 16.62
C VAL A 169 4.98 7.17 15.84
N ILE A 170 5.08 5.97 16.39
CA ILE A 170 4.45 4.76 15.84
C ILE A 170 3.02 4.67 16.36
N GLY A 171 2.06 4.95 15.48
CA GLY A 171 0.64 4.74 15.73
C GLY A 171 0.19 3.35 15.32
N LYS A 172 -0.72 2.76 16.09
CA LYS A 172 -1.42 1.52 15.75
C LYS A 172 -2.91 1.72 15.86
N SER A 173 -3.65 1.30 14.84
CA SER A 173 -5.11 1.33 14.82
C SER A 173 -5.64 -0.01 14.32
N GLY A 174 -6.63 -0.57 15.02
CA GLY A 174 -7.22 -1.87 14.70
C GLY A 174 -6.27 -3.05 14.97
N GLY A 175 -6.53 -4.17 14.30
CA GLY A 175 -5.76 -5.40 14.42
C GLY A 175 -6.49 -6.59 13.81
N GLN A 176 -6.13 -7.81 14.17
CA GLN A 176 -6.76 -9.04 13.62
C GLN A 176 -8.14 -9.36 14.22
N VAL A 177 -8.74 -8.43 14.94
CA VAL A 177 -10.03 -8.66 15.61
C VAL A 177 -11.18 -8.38 14.66
N MET A 178 -12.16 -9.29 14.62
CA MET A 178 -13.36 -9.17 13.77
C MET A 178 -14.26 -7.98 14.15
N LYS A 179 -14.18 -7.50 15.38
CA LYS A 179 -14.92 -6.33 15.86
C LYS A 179 -13.96 -5.39 16.56
N ASN A 180 -13.86 -4.17 16.03
CA ASN A 180 -13.22 -3.05 16.70
C ASN A 180 -14.33 -2.13 17.20
N VAL A 181 -14.51 -2.05 18.52
CA VAL A 181 -15.61 -1.29 19.16
C VAL A 181 -15.10 -0.10 19.98
N SER A 182 -13.84 0.27 19.80
CA SER A 182 -13.18 1.33 20.56
C SER A 182 -12.54 2.37 19.65
N GLY A 183 -12.95 3.62 19.81
CA GLY A 183 -12.34 4.77 19.15
C GLY A 183 -12.65 4.90 17.65
N TYR A 184 -11.95 5.82 17.01
CA TYR A 184 -12.02 6.02 15.56
C TYR A 184 -11.12 5.02 14.83
N GLU A 185 -11.56 4.54 13.68
CA GLU A 185 -10.78 3.67 12.80
C GLU A 185 -9.72 4.48 12.03
N MET A 186 -8.67 4.91 12.72
CA MET A 186 -7.61 5.75 12.16
C MET A 186 -6.85 5.05 11.03
N SER A 187 -6.80 3.72 11.01
CA SER A 187 -6.23 2.93 9.90
C SER A 187 -6.84 3.31 8.55
N LYS A 188 -8.15 3.60 8.50
CA LYS A 188 -8.85 3.93 7.24
C LYS A 188 -8.54 5.34 6.73
N LEU A 189 -8.06 6.24 7.60
CA LEU A 189 -7.64 7.59 7.23
C LEU A 189 -6.42 7.55 6.30
N HIS A 190 -5.53 6.58 6.47
CA HIS A 190 -4.32 6.43 5.67
C HIS A 190 -4.59 5.81 4.28
N ILE A 191 -5.80 5.27 4.06
CA ILE A 191 -6.18 4.69 2.77
C ILE A 191 -6.61 5.82 1.83
N GLY A 192 -5.83 6.03 0.76
CA GLY A 192 -5.99 7.14 -0.16
C GLY A 192 -5.27 8.42 0.27
N SER A 193 -4.38 8.36 1.26
CA SER A 193 -3.65 9.55 1.73
C SER A 193 -2.44 9.93 0.87
N LEU A 194 -2.08 9.11 -0.12
CA LEU A 194 -0.88 9.27 -0.95
C LEU A 194 0.43 9.36 -0.14
N GLY A 195 0.44 8.85 1.10
CA GLY A 195 1.61 8.91 2.00
C GLY A 195 1.82 10.27 2.67
N THR A 196 0.91 11.22 2.52
CA THR A 196 1.08 12.62 2.99
C THR A 196 0.92 12.82 4.50
N ILE A 197 0.25 11.90 5.19
CA ILE A 197 -0.06 12.00 6.62
C ILE A 197 0.62 10.93 7.48
N GLY A 198 1.56 10.17 6.89
CA GLY A 198 2.30 9.12 7.58
C GLY A 198 2.66 7.94 6.68
N VAL A 199 3.61 7.14 7.16
CA VAL A 199 4.17 6.00 6.44
C VAL A 199 3.59 4.70 6.98
N ILE A 200 2.85 3.99 6.14
CA ILE A 200 2.28 2.67 6.49
C ILE A 200 3.43 1.66 6.55
N SER A 201 3.67 1.04 7.70
CA SER A 201 4.75 0.05 7.86
C SER A 201 4.24 -1.39 7.91
N GLU A 202 3.07 -1.62 8.50
CA GLU A 202 2.43 -2.93 8.62
C GLU A 202 0.92 -2.81 8.44
N VAL A 203 0.30 -3.83 7.85
CA VAL A 203 -1.14 -3.88 7.59
C VAL A 203 -1.68 -5.26 7.97
N SER A 204 -2.77 -5.26 8.73
CA SER A 204 -3.60 -6.45 8.96
C SER A 204 -4.76 -6.44 7.97
N LEU A 205 -4.92 -7.56 7.28
CA LEU A 205 -5.86 -7.75 6.17
C LEU A 205 -6.72 -8.97 6.42
N LYS A 206 -7.98 -8.86 6.00
CA LYS A 206 -8.88 -10.01 5.83
C LYS A 206 -8.59 -10.67 4.48
N VAL A 207 -8.41 -11.99 4.49
CA VAL A 207 -8.29 -12.82 3.29
C VAL A 207 -9.56 -13.63 3.07
N MET A 208 -9.68 -14.25 1.90
CA MET A 208 -10.87 -15.00 1.51
C MET A 208 -10.47 -16.38 0.99
N PRO A 209 -11.29 -17.43 1.19
CA PRO A 209 -11.10 -18.70 0.50
C PRO A 209 -11.28 -18.48 -1.01
N LYS A 210 -10.48 -19.17 -1.83
CA LYS A 210 -10.67 -19.15 -3.28
C LYS A 210 -12.04 -19.74 -3.64
N PRO A 211 -12.77 -19.14 -4.59
CA PRO A 211 -14.01 -19.72 -5.09
C PRO A 211 -13.78 -21.15 -5.60
N ALA A 212 -14.71 -22.06 -5.31
CA ALA A 212 -14.61 -23.45 -5.79
C ALA A 212 -14.64 -23.53 -7.32
N ASN A 213 -15.38 -22.63 -7.96
CA ASN A 213 -15.46 -22.50 -9.41
C ASN A 213 -15.51 -21.01 -9.76
N GLU A 214 -14.80 -20.64 -10.82
CA GLU A 214 -14.90 -19.33 -11.45
C GLU A 214 -14.97 -19.50 -12.97
N THR A 215 -15.62 -18.55 -13.65
CA THR A 215 -15.74 -18.54 -15.10
C THR A 215 -15.74 -17.10 -15.57
N SER A 216 -14.96 -16.84 -16.62
CA SER A 216 -14.88 -15.55 -17.29
C SER A 216 -15.74 -15.58 -18.55
N ILE A 217 -16.59 -14.57 -18.71
CA ILE A 217 -17.42 -14.38 -19.89
C ILE A 217 -17.03 -13.04 -20.52
N ILE A 218 -16.79 -13.06 -21.83
CA ILE A 218 -16.53 -11.86 -22.63
C ILE A 218 -17.70 -11.70 -23.61
N ALA A 219 -18.31 -10.52 -23.64
CA ALA A 219 -19.40 -10.18 -24.54
C ALA A 219 -19.09 -8.87 -25.26
N THR A 220 -19.51 -8.78 -26.52
CA THR A 220 -19.39 -7.57 -27.35
C THR A 220 -20.79 -7.00 -27.63
N PHE A 221 -20.86 -5.68 -27.77
CA PHE A 221 -22.11 -4.95 -27.99
C PHE A 221 -21.95 -3.99 -29.16
N ALA A 222 -23.05 -3.65 -29.83
CA ALA A 222 -23.01 -2.74 -30.96
C ALA A 222 -22.86 -1.27 -30.53
N SER A 223 -23.20 -0.95 -29.28
CA SER A 223 -23.10 0.40 -28.72
C SER A 223 -22.72 0.40 -27.24
N GLN A 224 -22.19 1.54 -26.76
CA GLN A 224 -21.89 1.75 -25.35
C GLN A 224 -23.15 1.68 -24.47
N SER A 225 -24.29 2.13 -24.99
CA SER A 225 -25.58 2.08 -24.27
C SER A 225 -26.00 0.62 -24.01
N GLU A 226 -25.92 -0.24 -25.03
CA GLU A 226 -26.23 -1.67 -24.88
C GLU A 226 -25.32 -2.36 -23.86
N ALA A 227 -24.01 -2.05 -23.90
CA ALA A 227 -23.05 -2.58 -22.95
C ALA A 227 -23.39 -2.15 -21.50
N PHE A 228 -23.78 -0.88 -21.32
CA PHE A 228 -24.20 -0.35 -20.03
C PHE A 228 -25.48 -1.05 -19.53
N ASP A 229 -26.52 -1.17 -20.35
CA ASP A 229 -27.78 -1.82 -19.99
C ASP A 229 -27.59 -3.30 -19.63
N ALA A 230 -26.74 -4.01 -20.37
CA ALA A 230 -26.35 -5.38 -20.05
C ALA A 230 -25.59 -5.45 -18.72
N SER A 231 -24.66 -4.54 -18.47
CA SER A 231 -23.92 -4.47 -17.21
C SER A 231 -24.84 -4.23 -16.01
N MET A 232 -25.86 -3.37 -16.16
CA MET A 232 -26.86 -3.09 -15.12
C MET A 232 -27.78 -4.29 -14.88
N SER A 233 -28.18 -4.98 -15.96
CA SER A 233 -28.99 -6.20 -15.86
C SER A 233 -28.24 -7.31 -15.13
N ILE A 234 -26.94 -7.48 -15.42
CA ILE A 234 -26.07 -8.38 -14.68
C ILE A 234 -25.99 -7.91 -13.24
N PHE A 235 -25.71 -6.63 -12.97
CA PHE A 235 -25.59 -6.08 -11.62
C PHE A 235 -26.77 -6.44 -10.72
N TYR A 236 -28.02 -6.27 -11.19
CA TYR A 236 -29.23 -6.59 -10.43
C TYR A 236 -29.62 -8.08 -10.43
N SER A 237 -28.94 -8.93 -11.20
CA SER A 237 -29.18 -10.37 -11.20
C SER A 237 -28.68 -11.04 -9.90
N LYS A 238 -29.17 -12.25 -9.64
CA LYS A 238 -28.75 -13.10 -8.50
C LYS A 238 -27.39 -13.77 -8.68
N ILE A 239 -26.65 -13.44 -9.75
CA ILE A 239 -25.32 -14.02 -10.00
C ILE A 239 -24.31 -13.42 -9.02
N ASN A 240 -23.52 -14.28 -8.36
CA ASN A 240 -22.37 -13.85 -7.57
C ASN A 240 -21.24 -13.44 -8.51
N LYS A 241 -21.03 -12.14 -8.69
CA LYS A 241 -19.97 -11.61 -9.58
C LYS A 241 -18.71 -11.38 -8.78
N LEU A 242 -17.65 -12.11 -9.13
CA LEU A 242 -16.33 -11.82 -8.58
C LEU A 242 -15.77 -10.50 -9.15
N CYS A 243 -16.02 -10.23 -10.43
CA CYS A 243 -15.54 -9.08 -11.18
C CYS A 243 -16.54 -8.72 -12.29
N LEU A 244 -16.78 -7.43 -12.50
CA LEU A 244 -17.52 -6.92 -13.65
C LEU A 244 -16.83 -5.64 -14.15
N SER A 245 -16.46 -5.62 -15.43
CA SER A 245 -15.86 -4.50 -16.11
C SER A 245 -16.44 -4.39 -17.52
N TYR A 246 -16.79 -3.19 -17.95
CA TYR A 246 -17.04 -2.86 -19.34
C TYR A 246 -16.00 -1.83 -19.79
N ILE A 247 -15.60 -1.89 -21.06
CA ILE A 247 -14.59 -1.04 -21.68
C ILE A 247 -15.27 -0.28 -22.82
#